data_AF-A0A1J1J392-F1
#
_entry.id   AF-A0A1J1J392-F1
#
_cell.length_a   1.000
_cell.length_b   1.000
_cell.length_c   1.000
_cell.angle_alpha   90.00
_cell.angle_beta   90.00
_cell.angle_gamma   90.00
#
_symmetry.space_group_name_H-M   'P 1'
#
loop_
_entity.id
_entity.type
_entity.pdbx_description
1 polymer ?
#
loop_
_entity_poly.entity_id
_entity_poly.type
_entity_poly.pdbx_seq_one_letter_code
_entity_poly.pdbx_strand_id
1 'polypeptide(L)'
;MMIIYGMAFIFIPYDVAFHYGSKRLESSFFISSIIVLIDIVCLMDIAINFNSSYVDSHTKEIVLDKRKIIRNYLRGYFWIDLLSSIPDRLILA
;
A
#
# COMPACT_ATOMS: atom_id res chain seq x y z
N MET A 1 -1.88 -7.71 6.30
CA MET A 1 -0.95 -6.58 6.12
C MET A 1 0.49 -6.91 6.47
N MET A 2 0.83 -7.33 7.70
CA MET A 2 2.24 -7.59 8.06
C MET A 2 3.00 -8.57 7.13
N ILE A 3 2.38 -9.69 6.75
CA ILE A 3 2.98 -10.65 5.80
C ILE A 3 3.17 -10.03 4.41
N ILE A 4 2.20 -9.22 3.96
CA ILE A 4 2.21 -8.58 2.65
C ILE A 4 3.35 -7.55 2.58
N TYR A 5 3.52 -6.74 3.62
CA TYR A 5 4.64 -5.81 3.71
C TYR A 5 5.99 -6.54 3.78
N GLY A 6 6.07 -7.65 4.51
CA GLY A 6 7.26 -8.51 4.51
C GLY A 6 7.62 -9.02 3.11
N MET A 7 6.63 -9.47 2.34
CA MET A 7 6.83 -9.87 0.93
C MET A 7 7.28 -8.67 0.09
N ALA A 8 6.62 -7.51 0.21
CA ALA A 8 6.95 -6.30 -0.54
C ALA A 8 8.42 -5.88 -0.33
N PHE A 9 8.89 -5.88 0.92
CA PHE A 9 10.27 -5.53 1.25
C PHE A 9 11.33 -6.49 0.70
N ILE A 10 10.95 -7.70 0.30
CA ILE A 10 11.84 -8.67 -0.34
C ILE A 10 11.75 -8.58 -1.86
N PHE A 11 10.52 -8.56 -2.41
CA PHE A 11 10.29 -8.63 -3.86
C PHE A 11 10.62 -7.34 -4.60
N ILE A 12 10.34 -6.17 -4.02
CA ILE A 12 10.60 -4.87 -4.67
C ILE A 12 12.11 -4.66 -4.93
N PRO A 13 13.03 -4.74 -3.95
CA PRO A 13 14.45 -4.55 -4.22
C PRO A 13 15.03 -5.64 -5.12
N TYR A 14 14.50 -6.87 -5.06
CA TYR A 14 14.86 -7.94 -5.98
C TYR A 14 14.49 -7.60 -7.43
N ASP A 15 13.27 -7.13 -7.66
CA ASP A 15 12.82 -6.70 -9.00
C ASP A 15 13.66 -5.54 -9.52
N VAL A 16 13.92 -4.54 -8.68
CA VAL A 16 14.73 -3.38 -9.04
C VAL A 16 16.19 -3.76 -9.36
N ALA A 17 16.81 -4.63 -8.56
CA ALA A 17 18.21 -4.99 -8.75
C ALA A 17 18.45 -5.89 -9.98
N PHE A 18 17.53 -6.82 -10.25
CA PHE A 18 17.74 -7.87 -11.26
C PHE A 18 16.93 -7.68 -12.55
N HIS A 19 15.84 -6.92 -12.52
CA HIS A 19 14.88 -6.84 -13.63
C HIS A 19 14.65 -5.41 -14.17
N TYR A 20 15.22 -4.36 -13.55
CA TYR A 20 14.99 -2.95 -13.94
C TYR A 20 15.68 -2.50 -15.25
N GLY A 21 16.64 -3.26 -15.80
CA GLY A 21 17.44 -2.83 -16.97
C GLY A 21 17.63 -3.86 -18.10
N SER A 22 17.28 -5.13 -17.89
CA SER A 22 17.37 -6.16 -18.94
C SER A 22 16.13 -6.06 -19.84
N LYS A 23 16.32 -6.13 -21.17
CA LYS A 23 15.25 -5.96 -22.17
C LYS A 23 13.97 -6.69 -21.76
N ARG A 24 12.91 -5.87 -21.64
CA ARG A 24 11.49 -6.07 -21.27
C ARG A 24 10.76 -7.35 -21.74
N LEU A 25 11.38 -8.27 -22.47
CA LEU A 25 10.66 -9.34 -23.17
C LEU A 25 10.44 -10.63 -22.37
N GLU A 26 11.22 -10.90 -21.33
CA GLU A 26 11.10 -12.15 -20.54
C GLU A 26 11.38 -11.88 -19.05
N SER A 27 11.08 -10.68 -18.55
CA SER A 27 11.01 -10.49 -17.10
C SER A 27 9.90 -11.40 -16.59
N SER A 28 10.21 -12.22 -15.57
CA SER A 28 9.35 -13.29 -15.09
C SER A 28 7.94 -12.76 -14.82
N PHE A 29 7.00 -12.98 -15.76
CA PHE A 29 5.61 -12.48 -15.69
C PHE A 29 4.98 -12.74 -14.33
N PHE A 30 5.39 -13.84 -13.70
CA PHE A 30 5.01 -14.23 -12.36
C PHE A 30 5.39 -13.22 -11.28
N ILE A 31 6.63 -12.73 -11.26
CA ILE A 31 7.14 -11.79 -10.24
C ILE A 31 6.46 -10.43 -10.39
N SER A 32 6.35 -9.93 -11.62
CA SER A 32 5.64 -8.68 -11.89
C SER A 32 4.15 -8.77 -11.52
N SER A 33 3.49 -9.91 -11.80
CA SER A 33 2.10 -10.13 -11.40
C SER A 33 1.92 -10.17 -9.88
N ILE A 34 2.87 -10.77 -9.15
CA ILE A 34 2.85 -10.80 -7.68
C ILE A 34 2.98 -9.39 -7.11
N ILE A 35 3.90 -8.57 -7.63
CA ILE A 35 4.10 -7.20 -7.15
C ILE A 35 2.83 -6.38 -7.36
N VAL A 36 2.20 -6.46 -8.55
CA VAL A 36 0.92 -5.77 -8.81
C VAL A 36 -0.19 -6.27 -7.87
N LEU A 37 -0.25 -7.57 -7.59
CA LEU A 37 -1.22 -8.12 -6.64
C LEU A 37 -1.00 -7.56 -5.21
N ILE A 38 0.26 -7.45 -4.78
CA ILE A 38 0.63 -6.83 -3.50
C ILE A 38 0.14 -5.37 -3.47
N ASP A 39 0.39 -4.59 -4.52
CA ASP A 39 -0.04 -3.19 -4.62
C ASP A 39 -1.58 -3.05 -4.53
N ILE A 40 -2.32 -3.92 -5.23
CA ILE A 40 -3.79 -3.94 -5.18
C ILE A 40 -4.30 -4.19 -3.77
N VAL A 41 -3.70 -5.15 -3.04
CA VAL A 41 -4.13 -5.45 -1.67
C VAL A 41 -3.80 -4.29 -0.72
N CYS A 42 -2.67 -3.62 -0.89
CA CYS A 42 -2.33 -2.40 -0.15
C CYS A 42 -3.34 -1.27 -0.42
N LEU A 43 -3.74 -1.06 -1.68
CA LEU A 43 -4.80 -0.10 -2.04
C LEU A 43 -6.16 -0.46 -1.41
N MET A 44 -6.51 -1.74 -1.33
CA MET A 44 -7.71 -2.20 -0.62
C MET A 44 -7.64 -1.93 0.88
N ASP A 45 -6.46 -2.06 1.51
CA ASP A 45 -6.28 -1.74 2.93
C ASP A 45 -6.60 -0.27 3.24
N ILE A 46 -6.19 0.65 2.36
CA ILE A 46 -6.55 2.07 2.44
C ILE A 46 -8.08 2.25 2.47
N ALA A 47 -8.81 1.55 1.58
CA ALA A 47 -10.27 1.61 1.53
C ALA A 47 -10.93 1.07 2.83
N ILE A 48 -10.33 0.04 3.43
CA ILE A 48 -10.77 -0.51 4.71
C ILE A 48 -10.48 0.48 5.85
N ASN A 49 -9.31 1.14 5.85
CA ASN A 49 -8.91 2.11 6.87
C ASN A 49 -9.86 3.32 6.93
N PHE A 50 -10.50 3.71 5.83
CA PHE A 50 -11.57 4.72 5.84
C PHE A 50 -12.84 4.30 6.63
N ASN A 51 -13.04 3.00 6.88
CA ASN A 51 -14.16 2.47 7.66
C ASN A 51 -13.74 1.95 9.05
N SER A 52 -12.45 1.93 9.35
CA SER A 52 -11.93 1.44 10.63
C SER A 52 -12.01 2.52 11.71
N SER A 53 -12.62 2.20 12.85
CA SER A 53 -12.68 3.11 13.99
C SER A 53 -11.29 3.35 14.58
N TYR A 54 -11.07 4.52 15.17
CA TYR A 54 -9.85 4.83 15.91
C TYR A 54 -10.16 5.18 17.36
N VAL A 55 -9.16 5.05 18.22
CA VAL A 55 -9.23 5.47 19.62
C VAL A 55 -8.74 6.92 19.71
N ASP A 56 -9.56 7.80 20.24
CA ASP A 56 -9.17 9.18 20.47
C ASP A 56 -8.08 9.26 21.56
N SER A 57 -6.95 9.89 21.26
CA SER A 57 -5.82 9.95 22.19
C SER A 57 -6.09 10.81 23.44
N HIS A 58 -7.03 11.74 23.36
CA HIS A 58 -7.39 12.63 24.46
C HIS A 58 -8.47 12.03 25.36
N THR A 59 -9.53 11.49 24.76
CA THR A 59 -10.67 10.95 25.54
C THR A 59 -10.57 9.45 25.80
N LYS A 60 -9.68 8.74 25.11
CA LYS A 60 -9.56 7.26 25.10
C LYS A 60 -10.85 6.54 24.66
N GLU A 61 -11.77 7.25 24.02
CA GLU A 61 -13.01 6.69 23.52
C GLU A 61 -12.86 6.16 22.09
N ILE A 62 -13.64 5.14 21.76
CA ILE A 62 -13.69 4.58 20.41
C ILE A 62 -14.61 5.45 19.56
N VAL A 63 -14.04 6.09 18.52
CA VAL A 63 -14.80 6.95 17.61
C VAL A 63 -15.29 6.11 16.42
N LEU A 64 -16.61 5.94 16.35
CA LEU A 64 -17.29 5.20 15.28
C LEU A 64 -17.90 6.11 14.19
N ASP A 65 -17.86 7.43 14.41
CA ASP A 65 -18.40 8.41 13.45
C ASP A 65 -17.54 8.43 12.18
N LYS A 66 -18.13 7.96 11.06
CA LYS A 66 -17.46 7.90 9.76
C LYS A 66 -16.86 9.24 9.31
N ARG A 67 -17.51 10.37 9.58
CA ARG A 67 -16.98 11.68 9.16
C ARG A 67 -15.71 12.03 9.94
N LYS A 68 -15.66 11.67 11.23
CA LYS A 68 -14.47 11.86 12.07
C LYS A 68 -13.35 10.91 11.65
N ILE A 69 -13.66 9.64 11.37
CA ILE A 69 -12.70 8.63 10.88
C ILE A 69 -12.02 9.12 9.60
N ILE A 70 -12.80 9.48 8.58
CA ILE A 70 -12.27 9.95 7.29
C ILE A 70 -11.39 11.19 7.47
N ARG A 71 -11.87 12.18 8.24
CA ARG A 71 -11.10 13.43 8.45
C ARG A 71 -9.80 13.18 9.21
N ASN A 72 -9.82 12.28 10.20
CA ASN A 72 -8.63 11.91 10.97
C ASN A 72 -7.62 11.16 10.08
N TYR A 73 -8.08 10.18 9.31
CA TYR A 73 -7.22 9.40 8.42
C TYR A 73 -6.60 10.26 7.31
N LEU A 74 -7.37 11.15 6.67
CA LEU A 74 -6.89 12.10 5.65
C LEU A 74 -5.86 13.11 6.18
N ARG A 75 -5.90 13.46 7.48
CA ARG A 75 -4.93 14.36 8.11
C ARG A 75 -3.66 13.64 8.55
N GLY A 76 -3.71 12.33 8.74
CA GLY A 76 -2.61 11.50 9.20
C GLY A 76 -2.01 10.67 8.07
N TYR A 77 -2.14 9.36 8.21
CA TYR A 77 -1.40 8.37 7.44
C TYR A 77 -1.85 8.18 5.98
N PHE A 78 -3.03 8.67 5.60
CA PHE A 78 -3.58 8.47 4.25
C PHE A 78 -2.59 8.83 3.13
N TRP A 79 -1.89 9.95 3.25
CA TRP A 79 -0.94 10.39 2.21
C TRP A 79 0.27 9.47 2.09
N ILE A 80 0.72 8.91 3.21
CA ILE A 80 1.85 7.98 3.26
C ILE A 80 1.42 6.66 2.61
N ASP A 81 0.27 6.13 3.01
CA ASP A 81 -0.27 4.87 2.48
C ASP A 81 -0.57 4.98 0.98
N LEU A 82 -1.11 6.13 0.55
CA LEU A 82 -1.37 6.39 -0.87
C LEU A 82 -0.08 6.43 -1.68
N LEU A 83 0.92 7.19 -1.24
CA LEU A 83 2.21 7.29 -1.94
C LEU A 83 2.96 5.96 -1.97
N SER A 84 2.87 5.14 -0.91
CA SER A 84 3.54 3.84 -0.86
C SER A 84 2.85 2.76 -1.68
N SER A 85 1.54 2.88 -1.91
CA SER A 85 0.74 1.84 -2.59
C SER A 85 0.52 2.14 -4.08
N ILE A 86 0.99 3.28 -4.59
CA ILE A 86 0.94 3.56 -6.02
C ILE A 86 2.02 2.73 -6.72
N PRO A 87 1.65 1.88 -7.70
CA PRO A 87 2.62 1.10 -8.45
C PRO A 87 3.57 2.01 -9.22
N ASP A 88 4.85 1.90 -8.90
CA ASP A 88 5.98 2.57 -9.54
C ASP A 88 6.00 2.35 -11.07
N ARG A 89 5.57 1.15 -11.51
CA ARG A 89 5.45 0.78 -12.92
C ARG A 89 4.41 1.60 -13.70
N LEU A 90 3.42 2.20 -13.04
CA LEU A 90 2.42 3.06 -13.70
C LEU A 90 2.92 4.51 -13.83
N ILE A 91 3.78 4.95 -12.91
CA ILE A 91 4.35 6.32 -12.90
C ILE A 91 5.51 6.45 -13.91
N LEU A 92 6.33 5.41 -14.05
CA LEU A 92 7.53 5.40 -14.89
C LEU A 92 7.32 4.81 -16.30
N ALA A 93 6.05 4.59 -16.69
CA ALA A 93 5.66 4.05 -18.00
C ALA A 93 5.77 5.08 -19.13
#